data_AF-A0A397ABG9-F1
#
_entry.id   AF-A0A397ABG9-F1
#
_cell.length_a   1.000
_cell.length_b   1.000
_cell.length_c   1.000
_cell.angle_alpha   90.00
_cell.angle_beta   90.00
_cell.angle_gamma   90.00
#
_symmetry.space_group_name_H-M   'P 1'
#
loop_
_entity.id
_entity.type
_entity.pdbx_description
1 polymer ?
#
loop_
_entity_poly.entity_id
_entity_poly.type
_entity_poly.pdbx_seq_one_letter_code
_entity_poly.pdbx_strand_id
1 'polypeptide(L)'
;VLTPENIDLAHSWVEFDAQITLQEMKDRLMLELGINVSKTTLHRELDKRVFTYKTVHYEPLQMNDPSFKDKRVEYVVAFRELMGQGKIPIWIDGTNFNLFTCRTKARSRRGTRAVVVRGGTQKGKNLHVIGAMSSANFFFCTHKRGAYKHQDANLWLRDMLRAATQHFGRLDDIVVIADNAPGHSRATLLRLSSYSPMFNPIENLWSEFKAHVKTHLRERLAAFMGPPPDGLTREEFRMQYLEHVAQEVIQGIDIQRLNRYALRLEYFYGRAERMEDMEVGM
;
A
#
# COMPACT_ATOMS: atom_id res chain seq x y z
N VAL A 1 36.07 -26.07 -5.30
CA VAL A 1 35.16 -26.02 -4.14
C VAL A 1 34.95 -24.55 -3.80
N LEU A 2 33.71 -24.09 -3.56
CA LEU A 2 33.50 -22.72 -3.09
C LEU A 2 34.05 -22.61 -1.67
N THR A 3 35.08 -21.78 -1.47
CA THR A 3 35.57 -21.46 -0.12
C THR A 3 34.59 -20.49 0.56
N PRO A 4 34.61 -20.37 1.90
CA PRO A 4 33.78 -19.41 2.62
C PRO A 4 33.88 -17.98 2.06
N GLU A 5 35.10 -17.54 1.70
CA GLU A 5 35.37 -16.20 1.16
C GLU A 5 34.67 -15.98 -0.17
N ASN A 6 34.63 -16.98 -1.05
CA ASN A 6 33.92 -16.89 -2.33
C ASN A 6 32.40 -16.77 -2.13
N ILE A 7 31.88 -17.40 -1.07
CA ILE A 7 30.45 -17.30 -0.75
C ILE A 7 30.18 -15.91 -0.14
N ASP A 8 31.05 -15.39 0.73
CA ASP A 8 30.94 -14.02 1.28
C ASP A 8 30.98 -12.95 0.19
N LEU A 9 31.84 -13.11 -0.81
CA LEU A 9 31.84 -12.24 -1.99
C LEU A 9 30.54 -12.37 -2.80
N ALA A 10 30.06 -13.59 -3.04
CA ALA A 10 28.78 -13.80 -3.72
C ALA A 10 27.61 -13.17 -2.95
N HIS A 11 27.68 -13.16 -1.62
CA HIS A 11 26.70 -12.53 -0.75
C HIS A 11 26.73 -11.00 -0.84
N SER A 12 27.92 -10.39 -0.80
CA SER A 12 28.05 -8.94 -0.91
C SER A 12 27.53 -8.40 -2.25
N TRP A 13 27.60 -9.19 -3.32
CA TRP A 13 26.98 -8.83 -4.59
C TRP A 13 25.45 -8.75 -4.52
N VAL A 14 24.80 -9.65 -3.77
CA VAL A 14 23.34 -9.64 -3.60
C VAL A 14 22.90 -8.51 -2.68
N GLU A 15 23.70 -8.19 -1.65
CA GLU A 15 23.45 -7.03 -0.79
C GLU A 15 23.63 -5.70 -1.54
N PHE A 16 24.59 -5.65 -2.45
CA PHE A 16 24.84 -4.48 -3.30
C PHE A 16 23.79 -4.31 -4.41
N ASP A 17 23.41 -5.41 -5.05
CA ASP A 17 22.42 -5.44 -6.13
C ASP A 17 21.45 -6.62 -5.94
N ALA A 18 20.29 -6.33 -5.35
CA ALA A 18 19.24 -7.32 -5.11
C ALA A 18 18.64 -7.92 -6.40
N GLN A 19 18.95 -7.37 -7.59
CA GLN A 19 18.49 -7.89 -8.88
C GLN A 19 19.50 -8.81 -9.57
N ILE A 20 20.72 -8.96 -9.02
CA ILE A 20 21.74 -9.83 -9.62
C ILE A 20 21.23 -11.26 -9.77
N THR A 21 21.37 -11.82 -10.96
CA THR A 21 20.93 -13.18 -11.26
C THR A 21 21.99 -14.21 -10.88
N LEU A 22 21.56 -15.44 -10.59
CA LEU A 22 22.49 -16.57 -10.39
C LEU A 22 23.39 -16.83 -11.60
N GLN A 23 22.98 -16.40 -12.81
CA GLN A 23 23.79 -16.51 -14.01
C GLN A 23 24.91 -15.48 -13.99
N GLU A 24 24.60 -14.21 -13.72
CA GLU A 24 25.61 -13.15 -13.60
C GLU A 24 26.60 -13.44 -12.47
N MET A 25 26.14 -13.93 -11.32
CA MET A 25 27.03 -14.34 -10.22
C MET A 25 27.97 -15.47 -10.63
N LYS A 26 27.45 -16.47 -11.36
CA LYS A 26 28.27 -17.57 -11.90
C LYS A 26 29.33 -17.02 -12.86
N ASP A 27 28.93 -16.14 -13.76
CA ASP A 27 29.82 -15.57 -14.77
C ASP A 27 30.90 -14.70 -14.13
N ARG A 28 30.57 -13.91 -13.09
CA ARG A 28 31.56 -13.16 -12.29
C ARG A 28 32.55 -14.08 -11.57
N LEU A 29 32.09 -15.14 -10.91
CA LEU A 29 32.99 -16.10 -10.26
C LEU A 29 33.95 -16.79 -11.25
N MET A 30 33.48 -17.07 -12.47
CA MET A 30 34.32 -17.65 -13.51
C MET A 30 35.33 -16.63 -14.05
N LEU A 31 34.90 -15.40 -14.32
CA LEU A 31 35.74 -14.35 -14.91
C LEU A 31 36.77 -13.80 -13.93
N GLU A 32 36.38 -13.52 -12.70
CA GLU A 32 37.22 -12.85 -11.70
C GLU A 32 38.10 -13.85 -10.93
N LEU A 33 37.62 -15.06 -10.68
CA LEU A 33 38.28 -16.04 -9.81
C LEU A 33 38.58 -17.39 -10.48
N GLY A 34 38.18 -17.59 -11.74
CA GLY A 34 38.34 -18.88 -12.43
C GLY A 34 37.46 -20.00 -11.86
N ILE A 35 36.44 -19.67 -11.08
CA ILE A 35 35.60 -20.64 -10.37
C ILE A 35 34.37 -20.99 -11.20
N ASN A 36 34.32 -22.23 -11.67
CA ASN A 36 33.12 -22.77 -12.31
C ASN A 36 32.17 -23.37 -11.27
N VAL A 37 30.98 -22.79 -11.13
CA VAL A 37 29.94 -23.25 -10.19
C VAL A 37 28.59 -23.40 -10.87
N SER A 38 27.76 -24.33 -10.39
CA SER A 38 26.38 -24.46 -10.87
C SER A 38 25.45 -23.44 -10.22
N LYS A 39 24.40 -23.00 -10.93
CA LYS A 39 23.35 -22.12 -10.37
C LYS A 39 22.66 -22.75 -9.16
N THR A 40 22.47 -24.06 -9.18
CA THR A 40 21.89 -24.83 -8.06
C THR A 40 22.77 -24.80 -6.82
N THR A 41 24.09 -24.81 -6.98
CA THR A 41 25.03 -24.66 -5.87
C THR A 41 24.93 -23.26 -5.29
N LEU A 42 25.00 -22.21 -6.12
CA LEU A 42 24.86 -20.82 -5.68
C LEU A 42 23.55 -20.57 -4.95
N HIS A 43 22.43 -21.07 -5.50
CA HIS A 43 21.12 -20.98 -4.86
C HIS A 43 21.12 -21.60 -3.46
N ARG A 44 21.72 -22.80 -3.30
CA ARG A 44 21.79 -23.47 -2.00
C ARG A 44 22.67 -22.71 -1.01
N GLU A 45 23.78 -22.13 -1.44
CA GLU A 45 24.62 -21.34 -0.53
C GLU A 45 23.93 -20.04 -0.09
N LEU A 46 23.19 -19.38 -0.98
CA LEU A 46 22.34 -18.24 -0.63
C LEU A 46 21.18 -18.64 0.32
N ASP A 47 20.55 -19.79 0.09
CA ASP A 47 19.48 -20.34 0.94
C ASP A 47 19.99 -20.65 2.37
N LYS A 48 21.20 -21.21 2.50
CA LYS A 48 21.86 -21.39 3.81
C LYS A 48 22.09 -20.07 4.55
N ARG A 49 22.15 -18.94 3.82
CA ARG A 49 22.24 -17.58 4.37
C ARG A 49 20.90 -16.87 4.42
N VAL A 50 19.80 -17.61 4.31
CA VAL A 50 18.43 -17.11 4.49
C VAL A 50 18.00 -16.13 3.39
N PHE A 51 18.68 -16.12 2.24
CA PHE A 51 18.19 -15.39 1.07
C PHE A 51 17.04 -16.14 0.43
N THR A 52 15.93 -15.43 0.27
CA THR A 52 14.73 -15.96 -0.38
C THR A 52 14.40 -15.11 -1.61
N TYR A 53 13.90 -15.75 -2.67
CA TYR A 53 13.48 -15.03 -3.86
C TYR A 53 12.15 -14.31 -3.62
N LYS A 54 12.17 -12.98 -3.65
CA LYS A 54 11.01 -12.11 -3.37
C LYS A 54 10.62 -11.32 -4.61
N THR A 55 9.39 -10.82 -4.63
CA THR A 55 8.99 -9.81 -5.63
C THR A 55 9.69 -8.50 -5.29
N VAL A 56 10.30 -7.86 -6.29
CA VAL A 56 10.96 -6.55 -6.15
C VAL A 56 9.96 -5.51 -5.66
N HIS A 57 10.36 -4.74 -4.65
CA HIS A 57 9.67 -3.54 -4.20
C HIS A 57 10.50 -2.32 -4.65
N TYR A 58 9.86 -1.33 -5.26
CA TYR A 58 10.54 -0.15 -5.76
C TYR A 58 10.45 0.98 -4.74
N GLU A 59 11.59 1.58 -4.43
CA GLU A 59 11.67 2.79 -3.62
C GLU A 59 12.08 3.98 -4.50
N PRO A 60 11.47 5.16 -4.33
CA PRO A 60 11.90 6.36 -5.06
C PRO A 60 13.34 6.70 -4.70
N LEU A 61 14.19 6.90 -5.71
CA LEU A 61 15.61 7.19 -5.52
C LEU A 61 15.86 8.38 -4.57
N GLN A 62 15.05 9.43 -4.70
CA GLN A 62 15.20 10.66 -3.91
C GLN A 62 14.58 10.59 -2.51
N MET A 63 13.90 9.50 -2.13
CA MET A 63 13.09 9.43 -0.89
C MET A 63 13.88 9.77 0.38
N ASN A 64 15.17 9.41 0.40
CA ASN A 64 16.08 9.61 1.53
C ASN A 64 17.10 10.73 1.31
N ASP A 65 16.94 11.54 0.25
CA ASP A 65 17.76 12.75 0.10
C ASP A 65 17.52 13.67 1.32
N PRO A 66 18.56 14.40 1.77
CA PRO A 66 18.45 15.30 2.93
C PRO A 66 17.22 16.22 2.88
N SER A 67 16.91 16.77 1.70
CA SER A 67 15.77 17.68 1.52
C SER A 67 14.39 17.05 1.82
N PHE A 68 14.20 15.74 1.62
CA PHE A 68 12.95 15.06 1.96
C PHE A 68 12.93 14.60 3.41
N LYS A 69 14.10 14.33 4.00
CA LYS A 69 14.23 14.09 5.44
C LYS A 69 13.89 15.34 6.25
N ASP A 70 14.40 16.51 5.84
CA ASP A 70 14.06 17.79 6.46
C ASP A 70 12.55 18.04 6.44
N LYS A 71 11.90 17.85 5.28
CA LYS A 71 10.43 17.95 5.15
C LYS A 71 9.67 16.96 6.03
N ARG A 72 10.23 15.76 6.27
CA ARG A 72 9.64 14.79 7.21
C ARG A 72 9.74 15.31 8.64
N VAL A 73 10.86 15.91 9.04
CA VAL A 73 11.02 16.55 10.36
C VAL A 73 10.02 17.71 10.51
N GLU A 74 9.95 18.61 9.52
CA GLU A 74 9.00 19.72 9.50
C GLU A 74 7.55 19.25 9.68
N TYR A 75 7.17 18.18 8.96
CA TYR A 75 5.86 17.55 9.12
C TYR A 75 5.63 17.06 10.55
N VAL A 76 6.59 16.33 11.15
CA VAL A 76 6.44 15.77 12.49
C VAL A 76 6.32 16.86 13.54
N VAL A 77 7.11 17.93 13.43
CA VAL A 77 7.04 19.10 14.31
C VAL A 77 5.66 19.75 14.22
N ALA A 78 5.19 20.05 13.01
CA ALA A 78 3.88 20.66 12.79
C ALA A 78 2.73 19.75 13.26
N PHE A 79 2.82 18.45 13.01
CA PHE A 79 1.85 17.47 13.49
C PHE A 79 1.78 17.48 15.02
N ARG A 80 2.92 17.39 15.71
CA ARG A 80 2.97 17.39 17.18
C ARG A 80 2.45 18.68 17.79
N GLU A 81 2.73 19.84 17.17
CA GLU A 81 2.18 21.12 17.62
C GLU A 81 0.64 21.11 17.57
N LEU A 82 0.06 20.64 16.46
CA LEU A 82 -1.40 20.53 16.31
C LEU A 82 -2.00 19.53 17.31
N MET A 83 -1.34 18.40 17.53
CA MET A 83 -1.76 17.44 18.56
C MET A 83 -1.67 18.06 19.97
N GLY A 84 -0.65 18.86 20.26
CA GLY A 84 -0.49 19.60 21.52
C GLY A 84 -1.57 20.66 21.75
N GLN A 85 -2.17 21.19 20.68
CA GLN A 85 -3.35 22.06 20.73
C GLN A 85 -4.66 21.27 20.94
N GLY A 86 -4.61 19.94 21.02
CA GLY A 86 -5.79 19.08 21.17
C GLY A 86 -6.56 18.85 19.86
N LYS A 87 -5.95 19.11 18.70
CA LYS A 87 -6.59 18.86 17.40
C LYS A 87 -6.78 17.35 17.19
N ILE A 88 -7.89 17.00 16.54
CA ILE A 88 -8.22 15.63 16.15
C ILE A 88 -7.68 15.38 14.74
N PRO A 89 -6.74 14.43 14.56
CA PRO A 89 -6.17 14.12 13.26
C PRO A 89 -7.16 13.29 12.43
N ILE A 90 -7.42 13.79 11.22
CA ILE A 90 -8.27 13.15 10.21
C ILE A 90 -7.41 12.84 8.99
N TRP A 91 -7.00 11.59 8.85
CA TRP A 91 -6.23 11.12 7.71
C TRP A 91 -7.15 10.76 6.55
N ILE A 92 -6.87 11.33 5.38
CA ILE A 92 -7.60 11.05 4.15
C ILE A 92 -6.67 10.48 3.09
N ASP A 93 -7.18 9.55 2.30
CA ASP A 93 -6.51 9.05 1.12
C ASP A 93 -7.48 8.25 0.23
N GLY A 94 -7.07 8.00 -1.01
CA GLY A 94 -7.78 7.20 -1.98
C GLY A 94 -7.03 5.93 -2.37
N THR A 95 -7.78 4.86 -2.59
CA THR A 95 -7.23 3.62 -3.12
C THR A 95 -7.99 3.13 -4.34
N ASN A 96 -7.26 2.53 -5.28
CA ASN A 96 -7.82 2.01 -6.53
C ASN A 96 -7.63 0.49 -6.63
N PHE A 97 -8.61 -0.19 -7.18
CA PHE A 97 -8.52 -1.58 -7.59
C PHE A 97 -9.44 -1.85 -8.79
N ASN A 98 -9.03 -2.76 -9.65
CA ASN A 98 -9.79 -3.13 -10.85
C ASN A 98 -10.70 -4.35 -10.60
N LEU A 99 -11.63 -4.58 -11.53
CA LEU A 99 -12.47 -5.79 -11.60
C LEU A 99 -11.70 -7.11 -11.46
N PHE A 100 -10.43 -7.10 -11.86
CA PHE A 100 -9.54 -8.24 -11.87
C PHE A 100 -8.56 -8.23 -10.70
N THR A 101 -8.93 -7.61 -9.58
CA THR A 101 -8.09 -7.62 -8.39
C THR A 101 -8.16 -8.99 -7.73
N CYS A 102 -7.01 -9.64 -7.56
CA CYS A 102 -6.89 -10.95 -6.91
C CYS A 102 -5.63 -11.01 -6.05
N ARG A 103 -5.48 -12.10 -5.29
CA ARG A 103 -4.22 -12.43 -4.63
C ARG A 103 -3.22 -12.85 -5.71
N THR A 104 -1.99 -12.34 -5.62
CA THR A 104 -0.89 -12.63 -6.56
C THR A 104 -0.04 -13.83 -6.11
N LYS A 105 -0.18 -14.25 -4.85
CA LYS A 105 0.55 -15.38 -4.26
C LYS A 105 -0.43 -16.51 -3.93
N ALA A 106 -0.05 -17.74 -4.30
CA ALA A 106 -0.80 -18.98 -4.04
C ALA A 106 0.19 -20.12 -3.76
N ARG A 107 -0.32 -21.25 -3.22
CA ARG A 107 0.50 -22.43 -2.89
C ARG A 107 0.22 -23.57 -3.87
N SER A 108 1.25 -24.36 -4.19
CA SER A 108 1.14 -25.61 -4.95
C SER A 108 2.20 -26.60 -4.49
N ARG A 109 2.08 -27.88 -4.87
CA ARG A 109 3.09 -28.89 -4.56
C ARG A 109 4.41 -28.55 -5.26
N ARG A 110 5.55 -28.93 -4.66
CA ARG A 110 6.88 -28.76 -5.29
C ARG A 110 6.88 -29.41 -6.67
N GLY A 111 7.40 -28.69 -7.67
CA GLY A 111 7.42 -29.14 -9.06
C GLY A 111 6.12 -28.90 -9.84
N THR A 112 5.10 -28.29 -9.23
CA THR A 112 3.82 -27.98 -9.90
C THR A 112 3.48 -26.51 -9.81
N ARG A 113 2.71 -26.01 -10.79
CA ARG A 113 2.26 -24.61 -10.82
C ARG A 113 1.09 -24.41 -9.87
N ALA A 114 1.02 -23.26 -9.20
CA ALA A 114 -0.21 -22.81 -8.55
C ALA A 114 -1.16 -22.27 -9.63
N VAL A 115 -2.30 -22.95 -9.84
CA VAL A 115 -3.26 -22.62 -10.91
C VAL A 115 -4.57 -22.18 -10.28
N VAL A 116 -5.09 -21.03 -10.72
CA VAL A 116 -6.42 -20.51 -10.37
C VAL A 116 -7.14 -20.19 -11.66
N VAL A 117 -8.33 -20.77 -11.85
CA VAL A 117 -9.17 -20.50 -13.02
C VAL A 117 -9.78 -19.10 -12.89
N ARG A 118 -9.70 -18.32 -13.95
CA ARG A 118 -10.25 -16.97 -14.00
C ARG A 118 -10.87 -16.68 -15.37
N GLY A 119 -11.84 -15.77 -15.39
CA GLY A 119 -12.22 -15.09 -16.63
C GLY A 119 -11.02 -14.47 -17.33
N GLY A 120 -11.03 -14.50 -18.67
CA GLY A 120 -9.96 -13.95 -19.50
C GLY A 120 -9.64 -12.48 -19.17
N THR A 121 -8.39 -12.10 -19.42
CA THR A 121 -7.86 -10.75 -19.20
C THR A 121 -8.61 -9.74 -20.07
N GLN A 122 -9.48 -8.96 -19.46
CA GLN A 122 -10.03 -7.75 -20.07
C GLN A 122 -9.45 -6.53 -19.35
N LYS A 123 -9.32 -5.41 -20.06
CA LYS A 123 -9.06 -4.10 -19.42
C LYS A 123 -10.24 -3.82 -18.48
N GLY A 124 -10.10 -4.18 -17.21
CA GLY A 124 -11.15 -4.00 -16.23
C GLY A 124 -11.28 -2.53 -15.85
N LYS A 125 -12.52 -2.05 -15.77
CA LYS A 125 -12.80 -0.76 -15.14
C LYS A 125 -12.30 -0.76 -13.69
N ASN A 126 -11.90 0.42 -13.26
CA ASN A 126 -11.36 0.69 -11.94
C ASN A 126 -12.47 1.18 -11.01
N LEU A 127 -12.43 0.74 -9.76
CA LEU A 127 -13.20 1.33 -8.67
C LEU A 127 -12.23 2.11 -7.78
N HIS A 128 -12.45 3.42 -7.69
CA HIS A 128 -11.70 4.28 -6.79
C HIS A 128 -12.51 4.51 -5.52
N VAL A 129 -11.89 4.30 -4.37
CA VAL A 129 -12.48 4.47 -3.04
C VAL A 129 -11.68 5.53 -2.32
N ILE A 130 -12.34 6.53 -1.73
CA ILE A 130 -11.69 7.57 -0.93
C ILE A 130 -12.35 7.58 0.44
N GLY A 131 -11.52 7.65 1.48
CA GLY A 131 -11.94 7.52 2.86
C GLY A 131 -11.28 8.54 3.77
N ALA A 132 -11.90 8.76 4.92
CA ALA A 132 -11.41 9.57 6.01
C ALA A 132 -11.46 8.79 7.33
N MET A 133 -10.33 8.72 8.02
CA MET A 133 -10.22 8.05 9.32
C MET A 133 -9.62 8.97 10.38
N SER A 134 -10.07 8.78 11.63
CA SER A 134 -9.32 9.15 12.83
C SER A 134 -8.76 7.88 13.49
N SER A 135 -8.08 8.01 14.63
CA SER A 135 -7.63 6.85 15.42
C SER A 135 -8.78 6.02 15.99
N ALA A 136 -9.98 6.60 16.10
CA ALA A 136 -11.14 5.97 16.71
C ALA A 136 -12.21 5.54 15.71
N ASN A 137 -12.27 6.14 14.51
CA ASN A 137 -13.36 5.88 13.58
C ASN A 137 -12.97 6.03 12.10
N PHE A 138 -13.65 5.27 11.24
CA PHE A 138 -13.65 5.44 9.79
C PHE A 138 -15.02 5.98 9.37
N PHE A 139 -15.16 7.30 9.44
CA PHE A 139 -16.46 7.95 9.52
C PHE A 139 -17.01 8.44 8.17
N PHE A 140 -16.18 8.51 7.13
CA PHE A 140 -16.62 8.93 5.80
C PHE A 140 -15.87 8.17 4.72
N CYS A 141 -16.60 7.55 3.80
CA CYS A 141 -16.03 6.81 2.69
C CYS A 141 -16.99 6.81 1.51
N THR A 142 -16.48 7.02 0.30
CA THR A 142 -17.27 6.90 -0.93
C THR A 142 -16.46 6.17 -1.98
N HIS A 143 -17.16 5.58 -2.94
CA HIS A 143 -16.54 4.95 -4.09
C HIS A 143 -17.11 5.51 -5.39
N LYS A 144 -16.29 5.51 -6.44
CA LYS A 144 -16.67 5.96 -7.79
C LYS A 144 -15.96 5.10 -8.82
N ARG A 145 -16.61 4.85 -9.95
CA ARG A 145 -15.98 4.21 -11.11
C ARG A 145 -15.03 5.18 -11.80
N GLY A 146 -13.81 4.72 -12.07
CA GLY A 146 -12.75 5.55 -12.66
C GLY A 146 -12.08 6.48 -11.64
N ALA A 147 -11.17 7.34 -12.14
CA ALA A 147 -10.42 8.26 -11.30
C ALA A 147 -11.27 9.44 -10.82
N TYR A 148 -10.95 9.97 -9.64
CA TYR A 148 -11.53 11.23 -9.17
C TYR A 148 -10.84 12.38 -9.89
N LYS A 149 -11.63 13.24 -10.53
CA LYS A 149 -11.13 14.51 -11.06
C LYS A 149 -11.08 15.54 -9.93
N HIS A 150 -10.35 16.64 -10.14
CA HIS A 150 -10.22 17.72 -9.16
C HIS A 150 -11.58 18.22 -8.61
N GLN A 151 -12.58 18.37 -9.47
CA GLN A 151 -13.94 18.78 -9.06
C GLN A 151 -14.61 17.74 -8.14
N ASP A 152 -14.49 16.45 -8.46
CA ASP A 152 -15.03 15.36 -7.64
C ASP A 152 -14.35 15.32 -6.26
N ALA A 153 -13.03 15.51 -6.22
CA ALA A 153 -12.26 15.53 -4.98
C ALA A 153 -12.64 16.71 -4.07
N ASN A 154 -12.89 17.90 -4.65
CA ASN A 154 -13.40 19.05 -3.92
C ASN A 154 -14.79 18.82 -3.32
N LEU A 155 -15.70 18.24 -4.11
CA LEU A 155 -17.05 17.90 -3.64
C LEU A 155 -16.98 16.88 -2.51
N TRP A 156 -16.16 15.84 -2.68
CA TRP A 156 -15.90 14.83 -1.66
C TRP A 156 -15.37 15.44 -0.36
N LEU A 157 -14.36 16.32 -0.45
CA LEU A 157 -13.78 16.97 0.72
C LEU A 157 -14.82 17.81 1.47
N ARG A 158 -15.67 18.55 0.74
CA ARG A 158 -16.74 19.35 1.35
C ARG A 158 -17.75 18.47 2.10
N ASP A 159 -18.16 17.36 1.50
CA ASP A 159 -19.15 16.46 2.11
C ASP A 159 -18.53 15.69 3.29
N MET A 160 -17.25 15.32 3.20
CA MET A 160 -16.48 14.77 4.30
C MET A 160 -16.38 15.75 5.47
N LEU A 161 -16.07 17.03 5.23
CA LEU A 161 -16.01 18.06 6.28
C LEU A 161 -17.37 18.28 6.97
N ARG A 162 -18.47 18.19 6.22
CA ARG A 162 -19.83 18.22 6.82
C ARG A 162 -20.06 17.03 7.74
N ALA A 163 -19.69 15.82 7.30
CA ALA A 163 -19.78 14.61 8.13
C ALA A 163 -18.85 14.71 9.36
N ALA A 164 -17.64 15.24 9.20
CA ALA A 164 -16.70 15.46 10.29
C ALA A 164 -17.27 16.43 11.34
N THR A 165 -17.95 17.50 10.90
CA THR A 165 -18.63 18.44 11.81
C THR A 165 -19.71 17.74 12.64
N GLN A 166 -20.49 16.85 12.02
CA GLN A 166 -21.52 16.07 12.73
C GLN A 166 -20.91 15.06 13.70
N HIS A 167 -19.74 14.52 13.40
CA HIS A 167 -19.12 13.44 14.17
C HIS A 167 -18.18 13.93 15.29
N PHE A 168 -17.41 14.98 15.03
CA PHE A 168 -16.35 15.49 15.93
C PHE A 168 -16.64 16.88 16.49
N GLY A 169 -17.74 17.54 16.09
CA GLY A 169 -18.09 18.87 16.57
C GLY A 169 -17.58 19.96 15.64
N ARG A 170 -16.63 20.80 16.06
CA ARG A 170 -16.23 21.98 15.27
C ARG A 170 -15.12 21.61 14.28
N LEU A 171 -15.14 22.24 13.10
CA LEU A 171 -14.03 22.13 12.15
C LEU A 171 -12.72 22.71 12.68
N ASP A 172 -12.81 23.63 13.65
CA ASP A 172 -11.63 24.18 14.33
C ASP A 172 -10.93 23.14 15.21
N ASP A 173 -11.64 22.06 15.60
CA ASP A 173 -11.08 21.02 16.49
C ASP A 173 -10.36 19.93 15.68
N ILE A 174 -10.46 19.92 14.35
CA ILE A 174 -9.86 18.89 13.50
C ILE A 174 -8.68 19.42 12.69
N VAL A 175 -7.76 18.52 12.34
CA VAL A 175 -6.77 18.73 11.28
C VAL A 175 -6.92 17.64 10.23
N VAL A 176 -7.09 18.06 8.97
CA VAL A 176 -7.12 17.14 7.83
C VAL A 176 -5.69 16.88 7.37
N ILE A 177 -5.33 15.61 7.18
CA ILE A 177 -4.00 15.16 6.78
C ILE A 177 -4.10 14.41 5.46
N ALA A 178 -3.35 14.86 4.44
CA ALA A 178 -3.42 14.32 3.09
C ALA A 178 -2.09 14.47 2.33
N ASP A 179 -1.83 13.60 1.36
CA ASP A 179 -0.71 13.72 0.39
C ASP A 179 -0.94 14.94 -0.53
N ASN A 180 -2.10 14.97 -1.18
CA ASN A 180 -2.53 16.00 -2.10
C ASN A 180 -3.93 16.43 -1.72
N ALA A 181 -4.02 17.46 -0.90
CA ALA A 181 -5.31 18.07 -0.62
C ALA A 181 -5.70 19.06 -1.73
N PRO A 182 -6.97 19.01 -2.20
CA PRO A 182 -7.52 20.03 -3.06
C PRO A 182 -7.41 21.44 -2.45
N GLY A 183 -7.32 22.45 -3.32
CA GLY A 183 -7.17 23.85 -2.91
C GLY A 183 -8.43 24.40 -2.24
N HIS A 184 -8.25 24.98 -1.04
CA HIS A 184 -9.26 25.63 -0.19
C HIS A 184 -10.16 24.70 0.62
N SER A 185 -9.72 24.40 1.84
CA SER A 185 -10.54 23.84 2.90
C SER A 185 -10.72 24.89 4.01
N ARG A 186 -11.90 24.95 4.63
CA ARG A 186 -12.15 25.79 5.82
C ARG A 186 -11.53 25.21 7.10
N ALA A 187 -11.07 23.96 7.07
CA ALA A 187 -10.40 23.28 8.17
C ALA A 187 -8.87 23.44 8.07
N THR A 188 -8.19 23.28 9.20
CA THR A 188 -6.73 23.17 9.23
C THR A 188 -6.29 21.98 8.38
N LEU A 189 -5.37 22.21 7.46
CA LEU A 189 -4.83 21.20 6.56
C LEU A 189 -3.33 21.04 6.83
N LEU A 190 -2.90 19.81 7.10
CA LEU A 190 -1.50 19.43 7.18
C LEU A 190 -1.17 18.49 6.02
N ARG A 191 -0.28 18.93 5.13
CA ARG A 191 0.14 18.11 3.99
C ARG A 191 1.22 17.14 4.42
N LEU A 192 1.12 15.89 3.99
CA LEU A 192 2.19 14.91 4.18
C LEU A 192 3.45 15.35 3.44
N SER A 193 4.61 15.04 4.02
CA SER A 193 5.86 15.14 3.27
C SER A 193 5.84 14.18 2.08
N SER A 194 6.45 14.59 0.96
CA SER A 194 6.55 13.73 -0.23
C SER A 194 7.23 12.41 0.12
N TYR A 195 6.87 11.34 -0.61
CA TYR A 195 7.40 9.99 -0.41
C TYR A 195 7.26 9.46 1.03
N SER A 196 6.27 9.94 1.79
CA SER A 196 6.07 9.57 3.20
C SER A 196 4.74 8.85 3.47
N PRO A 197 4.39 7.76 2.73
CA PRO A 197 3.13 7.05 2.95
C PRO A 197 3.05 6.41 4.35
N MET A 198 4.19 6.13 4.98
CA MET A 198 4.26 5.60 6.35
C MET A 198 3.70 6.58 7.41
N PHE A 199 3.56 7.87 7.08
CA PHE A 199 2.92 8.86 7.94
C PHE A 199 1.38 8.88 7.81
N ASN A 200 0.82 8.09 6.90
CA ASN A 200 -0.61 8.01 6.66
C ASN A 200 -1.17 6.63 7.09
N PRO A 201 -1.79 6.51 8.27
CA PRO A 201 -2.23 5.23 8.80
C PRO A 201 -3.35 4.59 7.98
N ILE A 202 -4.07 5.38 7.17
CA ILE A 202 -5.13 4.87 6.27
C ILE A 202 -4.59 3.92 5.21
N GLU A 203 -3.29 3.96 4.89
CA GLU A 203 -2.65 3.01 3.99
C GLU A 203 -2.72 1.56 4.53
N ASN A 204 -2.66 1.40 5.85
CA ASN A 204 -2.86 0.11 6.51
C ASN A 204 -4.31 -0.36 6.38
N LEU A 205 -5.26 0.57 6.56
CA LEU A 205 -6.68 0.31 6.35
C LEU A 205 -6.95 -0.11 4.90
N TRP A 206 -6.39 0.57 3.91
CA TRP A 206 -6.53 0.22 2.50
C TRP A 206 -5.92 -1.13 2.16
N SER A 207 -4.80 -1.48 2.78
CA SER A 207 -4.18 -2.80 2.64
C SER A 207 -5.10 -3.91 3.14
N GLU A 208 -5.71 -3.73 4.31
CA GLU A 208 -6.70 -4.66 4.89
C GLU A 208 -7.97 -4.74 4.03
N PHE A 209 -8.54 -3.58 3.69
CA PHE A 209 -9.72 -3.45 2.84
C PHE A 209 -9.54 -4.20 1.52
N LYS A 210 -8.41 -3.99 0.81
CA LYS A 210 -8.11 -4.71 -0.44
C LYS A 210 -7.95 -6.21 -0.22
N ALA A 211 -7.40 -6.64 0.92
CA ALA A 211 -7.28 -8.05 1.25
C ALA A 211 -8.65 -8.70 1.47
N HIS A 212 -9.58 -8.01 2.13
CA HIS A 212 -10.95 -8.46 2.31
C HIS A 212 -11.71 -8.48 0.99
N VAL A 213 -11.69 -7.42 0.18
CA VAL A 213 -12.31 -7.42 -1.17
C VAL A 213 -11.83 -8.60 -2.01
N LYS A 214 -10.52 -8.86 -2.06
CA LYS A 214 -9.94 -10.04 -2.76
C LYS A 214 -10.46 -11.38 -2.22
N THR A 215 -10.78 -11.45 -0.93
CA THR A 215 -11.29 -12.64 -0.26
C THR A 215 -12.75 -12.90 -0.63
N HIS A 216 -13.61 -11.87 -0.52
CA HIS A 216 -15.01 -11.96 -0.93
C HIS A 216 -15.16 -12.30 -2.42
N LEU A 217 -14.38 -11.65 -3.29
CA LEU A 217 -14.41 -11.95 -4.74
C LEU A 217 -13.99 -13.39 -5.05
N ARG A 218 -13.04 -13.94 -4.29
CA ARG A 218 -12.61 -15.35 -4.41
C ARG A 218 -13.71 -16.30 -3.94
N GLU A 219 -14.28 -16.06 -2.78
CA GLU A 219 -15.30 -16.93 -2.18
C GLU A 219 -16.58 -16.96 -3.00
N ARG A 220 -16.90 -15.83 -3.65
CA ARG A 220 -18.08 -15.68 -4.49
C ARG A 220 -17.75 -15.69 -5.97
N LEU A 221 -16.66 -16.35 -6.36
CA LEU A 221 -16.16 -16.37 -7.74
C LEU A 221 -17.23 -16.86 -8.72
N ALA A 222 -17.99 -17.91 -8.36
CA ALA A 222 -19.05 -18.45 -9.20
C ALA A 222 -20.15 -17.43 -9.48
N ALA A 223 -20.59 -16.67 -8.47
CA ALA A 223 -21.58 -15.61 -8.63
C ALA A 223 -21.02 -14.45 -9.48
N PHE A 224 -19.80 -14.01 -9.20
CA PHE A 224 -19.13 -12.94 -9.94
C PHE A 224 -18.86 -13.29 -11.43
N MET A 225 -18.58 -14.57 -11.71
CA MET A 225 -18.29 -15.08 -13.05
C MET A 225 -19.52 -15.61 -13.79
N GLY A 226 -20.67 -15.70 -13.11
CA GLY A 226 -21.92 -16.20 -13.67
C GLY A 226 -22.50 -15.33 -14.79
N PRO A 227 -23.58 -15.79 -15.44
CA PRO A 227 -24.29 -14.99 -16.43
C PRO A 227 -24.87 -13.73 -15.76
N PRO A 228 -24.78 -12.55 -16.42
CA PRO A 228 -25.43 -11.36 -15.91
C PRO A 228 -26.97 -11.51 -16.01
N PRO A 229 -27.74 -10.78 -15.18
CA PRO A 229 -29.18 -10.63 -15.37
C PRO A 229 -29.53 -10.07 -16.75
N ASP A 230 -30.75 -10.33 -17.21
CA ASP A 230 -31.24 -9.82 -18.50
C ASP A 230 -31.12 -8.30 -18.59
N GLY A 231 -30.63 -7.81 -19.73
CA GLY A 231 -30.41 -6.39 -19.99
C GLY A 231 -29.09 -5.81 -19.48
N LEU A 232 -28.28 -6.58 -18.72
CA LEU A 232 -26.95 -6.14 -18.29
C LEU A 232 -25.82 -6.76 -19.12
N THR A 233 -24.82 -5.93 -19.44
CA THR A 233 -23.56 -6.46 -19.96
C THR A 233 -22.80 -7.17 -18.84
N ARG A 234 -21.93 -8.12 -19.21
CA ARG A 234 -21.04 -8.80 -18.24
C ARG A 234 -20.15 -7.83 -17.46
N GLU A 235 -19.71 -6.74 -18.10
CA GLU A 235 -18.88 -5.73 -17.45
C GLU A 235 -19.69 -4.96 -16.40
N GLU A 236 -20.91 -4.54 -16.73
CA GLU A 236 -21.77 -3.78 -15.83
C GLU A 236 -22.15 -4.60 -14.60
N PHE A 237 -22.60 -5.85 -14.79
CA PHE A 237 -22.90 -6.76 -13.69
C PHE A 237 -21.71 -6.92 -12.74
N ARG A 238 -20.51 -7.13 -13.29
CA ARG A 238 -19.29 -7.29 -12.48
C ARG A 238 -18.88 -6.01 -11.76
N MET A 239 -19.09 -4.84 -12.35
CA MET A 239 -18.83 -3.55 -11.70
C MET A 239 -19.77 -3.33 -10.52
N GLN A 240 -21.08 -3.56 -10.71
CA GLN A 240 -22.07 -3.48 -9.63
C GLN A 240 -21.75 -4.48 -8.51
N TYR A 241 -21.33 -5.69 -8.86
CA TYR A 241 -20.90 -6.68 -7.89
C TYR A 241 -19.66 -6.24 -7.11
N LEU A 242 -18.67 -5.64 -7.78
CA LEU A 242 -17.48 -5.10 -7.14
C LEU A 242 -17.82 -3.96 -6.17
N GLU A 243 -18.72 -3.06 -6.57
CA GLU A 243 -19.23 -1.97 -5.73
C GLU A 243 -19.95 -2.51 -4.49
N HIS A 244 -20.81 -3.51 -4.67
CA HIS A 244 -21.50 -4.18 -3.56
C HIS A 244 -20.51 -4.82 -2.58
N VAL A 245 -19.52 -5.56 -3.07
CA VAL A 245 -18.47 -6.16 -2.22
C VAL A 245 -17.65 -5.08 -1.51
N ALA A 246 -17.28 -4.00 -2.21
CA ALA A 246 -16.56 -2.89 -1.58
C ALA A 246 -17.37 -2.26 -0.45
N GLN A 247 -18.66 -2.04 -0.67
CA GLN A 247 -19.57 -1.48 0.32
C GLN A 247 -19.74 -2.39 1.54
N GLU A 248 -19.87 -3.70 1.33
CA GLU A 248 -19.94 -4.70 2.41
C GLU A 248 -18.66 -4.68 3.24
N VAL A 249 -17.49 -4.65 2.60
CA VAL A 249 -16.21 -4.58 3.31
C VAL A 249 -16.06 -3.26 4.08
N ILE A 250 -16.48 -2.13 3.50
CA ILE A 250 -16.48 -0.82 4.19
C ILE A 250 -17.33 -0.88 5.47
N GLN A 251 -18.53 -1.46 5.39
CA GLN A 251 -19.43 -1.61 6.54
C GLN A 251 -18.88 -2.58 7.59
N GLY A 252 -18.04 -3.53 7.19
CA GLY A 252 -17.40 -4.51 8.07
C GLY A 252 -16.03 -4.08 8.62
N ILE A 253 -15.60 -2.83 8.45
CA ILE A 253 -14.32 -2.35 9.00
C ILE A 253 -14.35 -2.41 10.53
N ASP A 254 -13.39 -3.14 11.10
CA ASP A 254 -13.18 -3.19 12.55
C ASP A 254 -12.48 -1.92 13.05
N ILE A 255 -13.26 -1.02 13.63
CA ILE A 255 -12.77 0.26 14.16
C ILE A 255 -11.73 0.08 15.29
N GLN A 256 -11.71 -1.06 15.99
CA GLN A 256 -10.75 -1.33 17.05
C GLN A 256 -9.32 -1.47 16.52
N ARG A 257 -9.14 -1.70 15.21
CA ARG A 257 -7.82 -1.76 14.58
C ARG A 257 -7.24 -0.38 14.29
N LEU A 258 -8.07 0.65 14.14
CA LEU A 258 -7.64 1.97 13.65
C LEU A 258 -6.62 2.62 14.57
N ASN A 259 -6.82 2.51 15.89
CA ASN A 259 -5.87 3.03 16.87
C ASN A 259 -4.50 2.37 16.73
N ARG A 260 -4.44 1.07 16.40
CA ARG A 260 -3.16 0.36 16.15
C ARG A 260 -2.44 0.90 14.91
N TYR A 261 -3.18 1.35 13.89
CA TYR A 261 -2.57 1.98 12.71
C TYR A 261 -2.00 3.36 13.05
N ALA A 262 -2.73 4.16 13.82
CA ALA A 262 -2.25 5.47 14.29
C ALA A 262 -1.05 5.36 15.25
N LEU A 263 -1.06 4.40 16.19
CA LEU A 263 0.04 4.21 17.15
C LEU A 263 1.37 3.81 16.48
N ARG A 264 1.31 3.14 15.31
CA ARG A 264 2.52 2.81 14.53
C ARG A 264 3.25 4.05 14.01
N LEU A 265 2.57 5.19 13.90
CA LEU A 265 3.17 6.41 13.39
C LEU A 265 4.29 6.91 14.30
N GLU A 266 4.19 6.71 15.62
CA GLU A 266 5.21 7.15 16.59
C GLU A 266 6.59 6.55 16.31
N TYR A 267 6.64 5.28 15.86
CA TYR A 267 7.89 4.65 15.44
C TYR A 267 8.53 5.44 14.28
N PHE A 268 7.74 5.79 13.27
CA PHE A 268 8.23 6.54 12.11
C PHE A 268 8.51 8.01 12.45
N TYR A 269 7.74 8.63 13.33
CA TYR A 269 7.99 9.99 13.79
C TYR A 269 9.35 10.09 14.50
N GLY A 270 9.65 9.19 15.42
CA GLY A 270 10.95 9.17 16.09
C GLY A 270 12.13 8.97 15.12
N ARG A 271 11.97 8.10 14.11
CA ARG A 271 13.00 7.90 13.07
C ARG A 271 13.20 9.16 12.22
N ALA A 272 12.12 9.84 11.87
CA ALA A 272 12.17 11.08 11.10
C ALA A 272 12.88 12.19 11.86
N GLU A 273 12.58 12.37 13.16
CA GLU A 273 13.24 13.35 14.02
C GLU A 273 14.76 13.12 14.12
N ARG A 274 15.19 11.86 14.02
CA ARG A 274 16.62 11.48 13.98
C ARG A 274 17.22 11.52 12.56
N MET A 275 16.48 12.01 11.57
CA MET A 275 16.91 12.12 10.17
C MET A 275 17.32 10.77 9.56
N GLU A 276 16.74 9.68 10.05
CA GLU A 276 17.01 8.34 9.55
C GLU A 276 16.44 8.14 8.14
N ASP A 277 17.05 7.22 7.41
CA ASP A 277 16.47 6.69 6.19
C ASP A 277 15.15 6.00 6.51
N MET A 278 14.19 6.15 5.60
CA MET A 278 12.91 5.47 5.64
C MET A 278 12.84 4.42 4.54
N GLU A 279 12.00 3.42 4.74
CA GLU A 279 11.72 2.37 3.76
C GLU A 279 10.21 2.33 3.50
N VAL A 280 9.83 1.91 2.30
CA VAL A 280 8.41 1.70 1.95
C VAL A 280 8.07 0.22 2.08
N GLY A 281 6.88 -0.08 2.62
CA GLY A 281 6.35 -1.45 2.63
C GLY A 281 6.79 -2.34 3.79
N MET A 282 7.25 -1.75 4.91
CA MET A 282 7.43 -2.44 6.20
C MET A 282 6.10 -2.81 6.87
#